data_AF-A0A350NP06-F1
#
_entry.id   AF-A0A350NP06-F1
#
_cell.length_a   1.000
_cell.length_b   1.000
_cell.length_c   1.000
_cell.angle_alpha   90.00
_cell.angle_beta   90.00
_cell.angle_gamma   90.00
#
_symmetry.space_group_name_H-M   'P 1'
#
loop_
_entity.id
_entity.type
_entity.pdbx_description
1 polymer ?
#
loop_
_entity_poly.entity_id
_entity_poly.type
_entity_poly.pdbx_seq_one_letter_code
_entity_poly.pdbx_strand_id
1 'polypeptide(L)'
;DQVIDAIMDGQAVLIADGVNQAFSFKVNKKPQRSIEEPATEKDIRGPHNGFIERLEANTALIQSYLKTPALKMRRYETGLRSKTTVGVFYIEGLANPKIIDEFDAKIKAVKTDS
;
A
#
# COMPACT_ATOMS: atom_id res chain seq x y z
N ASP A 1 5.84 19.83 3.66
CA ASP A 1 5.55 19.21 2.35
C ASP A 1 6.69 18.35 1.83
N GLN A 2 7.91 18.87 1.67
CA GLN A 2 9.06 18.10 1.13
C GLN A 2 9.30 16.73 1.79
N VAL A 3 9.13 16.62 3.12
CA VAL A 3 9.24 15.34 3.84
C VAL A 3 8.14 14.35 3.46
N ILE A 4 6.91 14.84 3.30
CA ILE A 4 5.77 14.01 2.91
C ILE A 4 5.99 13.49 1.49
N ASP A 5 6.42 14.35 0.57
CA ASP A 5 6.71 13.97 -0.81
C ASP A 5 7.81 12.91 -0.88
N ALA A 6 8.88 13.07 -0.09
CA ALA A 6 9.95 12.09 0.01
C ALA A 6 9.43 10.72 0.50
N ILE A 7 8.56 10.70 1.51
CA ILE A 7 7.94 9.46 2.01
C ILE A 7 7.02 8.84 0.94
N MET A 8 6.23 9.65 0.22
CA MET A 8 5.34 9.18 -0.86
C MET A 8 6.13 8.63 -2.05
N ASP A 9 7.35 9.14 -2.29
CA ASP A 9 8.30 8.60 -3.25
C ASP A 9 9.04 7.35 -2.74
N GLY A 10 8.69 6.85 -1.55
CA GLY A 10 9.24 5.67 -0.88
C GLY A 10 10.65 5.89 -0.32
N GLN A 11 11.07 7.12 -0.09
CA GLN A 11 12.37 7.39 0.51
C GLN A 11 12.33 7.13 2.02
N ALA A 12 13.45 6.66 2.58
CA ALA A 12 13.60 6.59 4.02
C ALA A 12 13.90 8.00 4.53
N VAL A 13 13.17 8.47 5.54
CA VAL A 13 13.40 9.79 6.15
C VAL A 13 13.84 9.63 7.60
N LEU A 14 14.97 10.23 7.95
CA LEU A 14 15.45 10.36 9.33
C LEU A 14 15.10 11.75 9.85
N ILE A 15 14.37 11.78 10.97
CA ILE A 15 14.09 12.98 11.75
C ILE A 15 14.71 12.78 13.11
N ALA A 16 15.59 13.69 13.52
CA ALA A 16 16.26 13.63 14.82
C ALA A 16 15.67 14.69 15.77
N ASP A 17 15.45 14.31 17.02
CA ASP A 17 14.96 15.24 18.03
C ASP A 17 15.94 16.41 18.23
N GLY A 18 15.41 17.61 18.39
CA GLY A 18 16.19 18.85 18.45
C GLY A 18 16.78 19.35 17.11
N VAL A 19 16.58 18.63 16.00
CA VAL A 19 17.05 19.05 14.67
C VAL A 19 15.86 19.49 13.80
N ASN A 20 15.85 20.77 13.38
CA ASN A 20 14.79 21.32 12.51
C ASN A 20 15.00 20.98 11.01
N GLN A 21 15.61 19.83 10.73
CA GLN A 21 15.90 19.34 9.38
C GLN A 21 15.66 17.84 9.36
N ALA A 22 15.27 17.32 8.19
CA ALA A 22 15.10 15.91 7.95
C ALA A 22 16.06 15.45 6.85
N PHE A 23 16.59 14.24 6.98
CA PHE A 23 17.46 13.63 5.99
C PHE A 23 16.68 12.57 5.21
N SER A 24 16.62 12.69 3.89
CA SER A 24 15.95 11.71 3.01
C SER A 24 16.97 10.84 2.27
N PHE A 25 16.77 9.53 2.28
CA PHE A 25 17.61 8.54 1.63
C PHE A 25 16.81 7.77 0.59
N LYS A 26 17.31 7.75 -0.65
CA LYS A 26 16.73 6.94 -1.73
C LYS A 26 17.11 5.47 -1.51
N VAL A 27 16.25 4.73 -0.81
CA VAL A 27 16.44 3.30 -0.51
C VAL A 27 15.77 2.37 -1.53
N ASN A 28 14.98 2.93 -2.44
CA ASN A 28 14.18 2.16 -3.38
C ASN A 28 15.03 1.53 -4.48
N LYS A 29 15.21 0.21 -4.40
CA LYS A 29 15.34 -0.60 -5.62
C LYS A 29 13.97 -0.65 -6.27
N LYS A 30 13.73 0.20 -7.28
CA LYS A 30 12.62 -0.06 -8.21
C LYS A 30 12.81 -1.49 -8.71
N PRO A 31 11.82 -2.39 -8.61
CA PRO A 31 11.91 -3.66 -9.29
C PRO A 31 12.03 -3.35 -10.78
N GLN A 32 13.25 -3.40 -11.28
CA GLN A 32 13.55 -3.32 -12.69
C GLN A 32 13.02 -4.65 -13.22
N ARG A 33 11.84 -4.64 -13.87
CA ARG A 33 11.47 -5.78 -14.70
C ARG A 33 12.67 -6.03 -15.60
N SER A 34 13.19 -7.25 -15.64
CA SER A 34 13.98 -7.67 -16.78
C SER A 34 13.15 -7.34 -18.02
N ILE A 35 13.74 -6.62 -18.97
CA ILE A 35 13.11 -6.39 -20.26
C ILE A 35 13.17 -7.75 -20.97
N GLU A 36 12.19 -8.59 -20.73
CA GLU A 36 11.97 -9.79 -21.54
C GLU A 36 10.79 -9.50 -22.47
N GLU A 37 11.05 -9.63 -23.78
CA GLU A 37 10.02 -9.57 -24.80
C GLU A 37 8.99 -10.68 -24.54
N PRO A 38 7.67 -10.38 -24.57
CA PRO A 38 6.67 -11.42 -24.43
C PRO A 38 6.73 -12.35 -25.64
N ALA A 39 6.92 -13.64 -25.39
CA ALA A 39 6.74 -14.70 -26.39
C ALA A 39 5.25 -14.81 -26.73
N THR A 40 4.86 -14.05 -27.76
CA THR A 40 3.72 -14.35 -28.64
C THR A 40 2.36 -14.49 -27.95
N GLU A 41 1.77 -13.37 -27.53
CA GLU A 41 0.31 -13.26 -27.53
C GLU A 41 -0.11 -11.86 -28.00
N LYS A 42 -0.70 -11.82 -29.20
CA LYS A 42 -1.30 -10.62 -29.78
C LYS A 42 -2.56 -10.29 -28.97
N ASP A 43 -2.64 -9.05 -28.52
CA ASP A 43 -3.81 -8.39 -27.93
C ASP A 43 -4.10 -8.60 -26.44
N ILE A 44 -3.33 -7.91 -25.56
CA ILE A 44 -3.90 -7.29 -24.36
C ILE A 44 -3.27 -5.90 -24.17
N ARG A 45 -4.02 -4.84 -24.50
CA ARG A 45 -3.64 -3.44 -24.20
C ARG A 45 -3.81 -3.18 -22.70
N GLY A 46 -2.73 -3.23 -21.92
CA GLY A 46 -2.71 -2.75 -20.54
C GLY A 46 -1.44 -3.14 -19.78
N PRO A 47 -1.02 -2.37 -18.75
CA PRO A 47 0.10 -2.78 -17.90
C PRO A 47 -0.25 -4.09 -17.17
N HIS A 48 0.55 -5.15 -17.37
CA HIS A 48 0.42 -6.44 -16.67
C HIS A 48 0.83 -6.34 -15.17
N ASN A 49 0.30 -5.38 -14.42
CA ASN A 49 0.59 -5.23 -12.99
C ASN A 49 -0.61 -5.78 -12.20
N GLY A 50 -0.63 -7.10 -12.02
CA GLY A 50 -1.58 -7.77 -11.13
C GLY A 50 -1.12 -7.74 -9.67
N PHE A 51 -2.06 -7.88 -8.74
CA PHE A 51 -1.73 -8.22 -7.36
C PHE A 51 -1.16 -9.64 -7.27
N ILE A 52 -0.29 -9.85 -6.29
CA ILE A 52 0.26 -11.16 -5.92
C ILE A 52 -0.20 -11.55 -4.50
N GLU A 53 0.24 -12.67 -3.96
CA GLU A 53 -0.23 -13.17 -2.66
C GLU A 53 0.33 -12.38 -1.47
N ARG A 54 1.40 -11.60 -1.66
CA ARG A 54 2.07 -10.84 -0.60
C ARG A 54 1.43 -9.47 -0.40
N LEU A 55 0.84 -9.25 0.78
CA LEU A 55 0.22 -7.97 1.16
C LEU A 55 1.18 -6.78 1.02
N GLU A 56 2.44 -6.93 1.41
CA GLU A 56 3.46 -5.88 1.34
C GLU A 56 3.75 -5.44 -0.10
N ALA A 57 3.86 -6.42 -1.02
CA ALA A 57 4.08 -6.14 -2.44
C ALA A 57 2.88 -5.42 -3.06
N ASN A 58 1.65 -5.84 -2.73
CA ASN A 58 0.43 -5.18 -3.20
C ASN A 58 0.28 -3.78 -2.60
N THR A 59 0.63 -3.60 -1.33
CA THR A 59 0.62 -2.30 -0.65
C THR A 59 1.56 -1.33 -1.37
N ALA A 60 2.79 -1.76 -1.63
CA ALA A 60 3.77 -0.98 -2.37
C ALA A 60 3.29 -0.67 -3.81
N LEU A 61 2.62 -1.63 -4.46
CA LEU A 61 2.03 -1.42 -5.78
C LEU A 61 0.97 -0.31 -5.73
N ILE A 62 0.02 -0.36 -4.79
CA ILE A 62 -1.03 0.67 -4.62
C ILE A 62 -0.39 2.04 -4.35
N GLN A 63 0.57 2.12 -3.43
CA GLN A 63 1.27 3.37 -3.09
C GLN A 63 2.07 3.94 -4.29
N SER A 64 2.59 3.08 -5.18
CA SER A 64 3.29 3.53 -6.38
C SER A 64 2.37 4.22 -7.41
N TYR A 65 1.07 3.85 -7.43
CA TYR A 65 0.06 4.47 -8.30
C TYR A 65 -0.61 5.67 -7.64
N LEU A 66 -0.87 5.62 -6.33
CA LEU A 66 -1.58 6.65 -5.57
C LEU A 66 -0.61 7.38 -4.64
N LYS A 67 0.11 8.36 -5.19
CA LYS A 67 1.04 9.23 -4.44
C LYS A 67 0.30 10.33 -3.69
N THR A 68 -0.47 9.95 -2.67
CA THR A 68 -1.22 10.90 -1.86
C THR A 68 -1.18 10.52 -0.38
N PRO A 69 -0.91 11.48 0.54
CA PRO A 69 -0.96 11.22 1.98
C PRO A 69 -2.39 10.96 2.49
N ALA A 70 -3.40 11.24 1.66
CA ALA A 70 -4.80 10.91 1.94
C ALA A 70 -5.09 9.41 1.77
N LEU A 71 -4.24 8.65 1.06
CA LEU A 71 -4.36 7.20 1.00
C LEU A 71 -4.03 6.62 2.38
N LYS A 72 -5.04 6.09 3.06
CA LYS A 72 -4.90 5.41 4.35
C LYS A 72 -5.03 3.91 4.16
N MET A 73 -4.27 3.18 4.97
CA MET A 73 -4.40 1.74 5.12
C MET A 73 -4.69 1.44 6.58
N ARG A 74 -5.77 0.69 6.86
CA ARG A 74 -5.99 0.04 8.17
C ARG A 74 -5.63 -1.43 8.05
N ARG A 75 -4.87 -1.96 9.01
CA ARG A 75 -4.52 -3.38 9.09
C ARG A 75 -5.37 -4.06 10.16
N TYR A 76 -5.80 -5.27 9.85
CA TYR A 76 -6.58 -6.13 10.73
C TYR A 76 -5.95 -7.52 10.75
N GLU A 77 -6.08 -8.21 11.88
CA GLU A 77 -5.85 -9.65 11.97
C GLU A 77 -7.22 -10.32 12.11
N THR A 78 -7.53 -11.24 11.20
CA THR A 78 -8.81 -11.94 11.16
C THR A 78 -8.61 -13.45 11.19
N GLY A 79 -9.65 -14.19 11.56
CA GLY A 79 -9.58 -15.65 11.70
C GLY A 79 -9.14 -16.08 13.10
N LEU A 80 -9.55 -17.28 13.51
CA LEU A 80 -9.30 -17.81 14.85
C LEU A 80 -7.94 -18.50 14.95
N ARG A 81 -7.51 -19.17 13.87
CA ARG A 81 -6.29 -19.98 13.86
C ARG A 81 -5.24 -19.44 12.91
N SER A 82 -5.65 -19.02 11.70
CA SER A 82 -4.72 -18.54 10.69
C SER A 82 -4.14 -17.16 11.00
N LYS A 83 -4.86 -16.33 11.78
CA LYS A 83 -4.52 -14.92 12.05
C LYS A 83 -4.10 -14.19 10.79
N THR A 84 -4.96 -14.24 9.78
CA THR A 84 -4.69 -13.66 8.47
C THR A 84 -4.65 -12.13 8.57
N THR A 85 -3.56 -11.54 8.09
CA THR A 85 -3.41 -10.08 8.02
C THR A 85 -4.14 -9.53 6.79
N VAL A 86 -5.07 -8.60 7.02
CA VAL A 86 -5.85 -7.93 5.97
C VAL A 86 -5.55 -6.43 6.00
N GLY A 87 -5.22 -5.87 4.83
CA GLY A 87 -5.06 -4.42 4.64
C GLY A 87 -6.26 -3.82 3.90
N VAL A 88 -6.87 -2.79 4.48
CA VAL A 88 -8.02 -2.07 3.90
C VAL A 88 -7.57 -0.67 3.53
N PHE A 89 -7.68 -0.33 2.25
CA PHE A 89 -7.24 0.95 1.70
C PHE A 89 -8.44 1.86 1.42
N TYR A 90 -8.31 3.14 1.73
CA TYR A 90 -9.29 4.16 1.40
C TYR A 90 -8.63 5.53 1.26
N ILE A 91 -9.30 6.47 0.61
CA ILE A 91 -8.85 7.86 0.51
C ILE A 91 -9.61 8.70 1.53
N GLU A 92 -8.89 9.19 2.54
CA GLU A 92 -9.41 10.12 3.54
C GLU A 92 -9.92 11.41 2.87
N GLY A 93 -11.09 11.88 3.29
CA GLY A 93 -11.76 13.03 2.69
C GLY A 93 -12.59 12.72 1.44
N LEU A 94 -12.41 11.54 0.81
CA LEU A 94 -13.28 11.06 -0.29
C LEU A 94 -14.21 9.93 0.15
N ALA A 95 -13.69 8.99 0.94
CA ALA A 95 -14.48 7.88 1.45
C ALA A 95 -15.42 8.36 2.58
N ASN A 96 -16.67 7.88 2.56
CA ASN A 96 -17.66 8.20 3.57
C ASN A 96 -17.25 7.58 4.93
N PRO A 97 -17.05 8.38 5.99
CA PRO A 97 -16.60 7.88 7.29
C PRO A 97 -17.55 6.83 7.89
N LYS A 98 -18.87 6.96 7.67
CA LYS A 98 -19.84 5.98 8.17
C LYS A 98 -19.63 4.60 7.57
N ILE A 99 -19.29 4.53 6.28
CA ILE A 99 -19.01 3.26 5.60
C ILE A 99 -17.72 2.65 6.14
N ILE A 100 -16.70 3.48 6.41
CA ILE A 100 -15.44 3.02 7.00
C ILE A 100 -15.69 2.42 8.39
N ASP A 101 -16.49 3.08 9.22
CA ASP A 101 -16.77 2.62 10.58
C ASP A 101 -17.63 1.35 10.59
N GLU A 102 -18.64 1.26 9.71
CA GLU A 102 -19.41 0.03 9.52
C GLU A 102 -18.52 -1.14 9.04
N PHE A 103 -17.59 -0.86 8.13
CA PHE A 103 -16.64 -1.86 7.65
C PHE A 103 -15.70 -2.31 8.77
N ASP A 104 -15.18 -1.37 9.56
CA ASP A 104 -14.31 -1.64 10.71
C ASP A 104 -15.00 -2.56 11.74
N ALA A 105 -16.27 -2.30 12.05
CA ALA A 105 -17.07 -3.15 12.93
C ALA A 105 -17.27 -4.56 12.34
N LYS A 106 -17.58 -4.66 11.04
CA LYS A 106 -17.80 -5.94 10.36
C LYS A 106 -16.54 -6.79 10.29
N ILE A 107 -15.41 -6.21 9.89
CA ILE A 107 -14.17 -6.97 9.69
C ILE A 107 -13.61 -7.49 11.01
N LYS A 108 -13.73 -6.73 12.10
CA LYS A 108 -13.34 -7.19 13.45
C LYS A 108 -14.20 -8.33 13.98
N ALA A 109 -15.44 -8.45 13.50
CA ALA A 109 -16.33 -9.56 13.86
C ALA A 109 -16.02 -10.85 13.09
N VAL A 110 -15.14 -10.81 12.07
CA VAL A 110 -14.77 -12.00 11.28
C VAL A 110 -13.91 -12.94 12.10
N LYS A 111 -14.52 -14.06 12.51
CA LYS A 111 -13.87 -15.15 13.26
C LYS A 111 -13.68 -16.41 12.42
N THR A 112 -14.07 -16.41 11.15
CA THR A 112 -13.94 -17.58 10.29
C THR A 112 -12.55 -17.58 9.65
N ASP A 113 -11.92 -18.76 9.54
CA ASP A 113 -10.65 -18.95 8.84
C ASP A 113 -10.83 -19.08 7.30
N SER A 114 -12.05 -18.87 6.78
CA SER A 114 -12.48 -19.09 5.39
C SER A 114 -13.56 -18.11 4.97
#